data_AF-A0A7G5ZCP2-F1
#
_entry.id   AF-A0A7G5ZCP2-F1
#
_cell.length_a   1.000
_cell.length_b   1.000
_cell.length_c   1.000
_cell.angle_alpha   90.00
_cell.angle_beta   90.00
_cell.angle_gamma   90.00
#
_symmetry.space_group_name_H-M   'P 1'
#
loop_
_entity.id
_entity.type
_entity.pdbx_description
1 polymer ?
#
loop_
_entity_poly.entity_id
_entity_poly.type
_entity_poly.pdbx_seq_one_letter_code
_entity_poly.pdbx_strand_id
1 'polypeptide(L)' 'MEPRLPDAVAAIMAEGIEDVTIVPVFTGQGGHLLRDLPLLAEGLRTAHPGLRLSVAGAVGEDPGVLAAMTDYCVRSLG' A
#
# COMPACT_ATOMS: atom_id res chain seq x y z
N MET A 1 3.05 11.15 11.46
CA MET A 1 3.58 11.35 10.11
C MET A 1 2.40 11.65 9.21
N GLU A 2 2.46 12.80 8.55
CA GLU A 2 1.47 13.27 7.59
C GLU A 2 2.07 13.19 6.18
N PRO A 3 1.24 13.07 5.13
CA PRO A 3 -0.21 12.91 5.19
C PRO A 3 -0.63 11.54 5.74
N ARG A 4 -1.77 11.48 6.45
CA ARG A 4 -2.37 10.19 6.81
C ARG A 4 -3.06 9.64 5.57
N LEU A 5 -3.21 8.31 5.49
CA LEU A 5 -3.86 7.66 4.36
C LEU A 5 -5.26 8.25 4.03
N PRO A 6 -6.13 8.55 5.00
CA PRO A 6 -7.42 9.21 4.71
C PRO A 6 -7.28 10.57 4.05
N ASP A 7 -6.34 11.41 4.50
CA ASP A 7 -6.13 12.74 3.94
C ASP A 7 -5.62 12.64 2.49
N ALA A 8 -4.73 11.68 2.23
CA ALA A 8 -4.20 11.42 0.89
C ALA A 8 -5.30 10.94 -0.07
N VAL A 9 -6.18 10.04 0.37
CA VAL A 9 -7.31 9.57 -0.44
C VAL A 9 -8.32 10.70 -0.68
N ALA A 10 -8.61 11.51 0.32
CA ALA A 10 -9.50 12.66 0.17
C ALA A 10 -8.96 13.68 -0.86
N ALA A 11 -7.64 13.93 -0.87
CA ALA A 11 -7.00 14.78 -1.86
C ALA A 11 -7.13 14.21 -3.28
N ILE A 12 -6.85 12.91 -3.47
CA ILE A 12 -6.99 12.22 -4.77
C ILE A 12 -8.44 12.26 -5.26
N MET A 13 -9.41 12.04 -4.37
CA MET A 13 -10.84 12.12 -4.70
C MET A 13 -11.27 13.56 -5.07
N ALA A 14 -10.69 14.58 -4.43
CA ALA A 14 -10.97 15.98 -4.77
C ALA A 14 -10.46 16.35 -6.18
N GLU A 15 -9.49 15.62 -6.71
CA GLU A 15 -9.03 15.73 -8.11
C GLU A 15 -9.92 14.97 -9.10
N GLY A 16 -10.98 14.29 -8.62
CA GLY A 16 -11.90 13.50 -9.45
C GLY A 16 -11.39 12.10 -9.80
N ILE A 17 -10.32 11.64 -9.15
CA ILE A 17 -9.78 10.29 -9.33
C ILE A 17 -10.52 9.35 -8.41
N GLU A 18 -11.24 8.38 -8.99
CA GLU A 18 -12.07 7.43 -8.25
C GLU A 18 -11.45 6.04 -8.12
N ASP A 19 -10.41 5.73 -8.90
CA ASP A 19 -9.77 4.42 -8.91
C ASP A 19 -8.42 4.48 -8.21
N VAL A 20 -8.31 3.85 -7.05
CA VAL A 20 -7.13 3.93 -6.19
C VAL A 20 -6.69 2.54 -5.78
N THR A 21 -5.40 2.26 -5.93
CA THR A 21 -4.77 1.04 -5.41
C THR A 21 -3.77 1.40 -4.32
N ILE A 22 -3.96 0.84 -3.13
CA ILE A 22 -2.98 0.93 -2.04
C ILE A 22 -1.98 -0.21 -2.19
N VAL A 23 -0.70 0.14 -2.25
CA VAL A 23 0.42 -0.82 -2.32
C VAL A 23 1.23 -0.74 -1.01
N PRO A 24 1.14 -1.74 -0.11
CA PRO A 24 1.89 -1.75 1.14
C PRO A 24 3.38 -2.02 0.92
N VAL A 25 4.23 -1.00 1.08
CA VAL A 25 5.69 -1.11 0.88
C VAL A 25 6.39 -1.66 2.14
N PHE A 26 6.04 -2.87 2.56
CA PHE A 26 6.65 -3.58 3.69
C PHE A 26 7.45 -4.79 3.21
N THR A 27 8.64 -5.00 3.77
CA THR A 27 9.58 -6.07 3.37
C THR A 27 9.69 -7.23 4.37
N GLY A 28 9.02 -7.17 5.52
CA GLY A 28 9.03 -8.21 6.56
C GLY A 28 7.66 -8.42 7.19
N GLN A 29 7.54 -9.38 8.11
CA GLN A 29 6.30 -9.78 8.80
C GLN A 29 5.75 -8.65 9.72
N GLY A 30 5.27 -7.57 9.13
CA GLY A 30 4.59 -6.46 9.79
C GLY A 30 3.13 -6.80 10.06
N GLY A 31 2.88 -7.78 10.93
CA GLY A 31 1.54 -8.34 11.15
C GLY A 31 0.50 -7.35 11.65
N HIS A 32 0.89 -6.23 12.28
CA HIS A 32 -0.05 -5.22 12.74
C HIS A 32 -0.68 -4.45 11.57
N LEU A 33 0.13 -3.99 10.62
CA LEU A 33 -0.35 -3.17 9.52
C LEU A 33 -1.17 -3.96 8.51
N LEU A 34 -0.84 -5.22 8.24
CA LEU A 34 -1.70 -6.10 7.41
C LEU A 34 -3.06 -6.38 8.05
N ARG A 35 -3.15 -6.36 9.39
CA ARG A 35 -4.44 -6.49 10.10
C ARG A 35 -5.23 -5.19 10.13
N ASP A 36 -4.54 -4.05 10.21
CA ASP A 36 -5.17 -2.73 10.32
C ASP A 36 -5.59 -2.16 8.95
N LEU A 37 -4.86 -2.49 7.88
CA LEU A 37 -5.14 -1.97 6.53
C LEU A 37 -6.54 -2.31 6.02
N PRO A 38 -7.07 -3.54 6.19
CA PRO A 38 -8.43 -3.86 5.81
C PRO A 38 -9.47 -2.97 6.50
N LEU A 39 -9.30 -2.71 7.80
CA LEU A 39 -10.20 -1.84 8.56
C LEU A 39 -10.11 -0.38 8.09
N LEU A 40 -8.90 0.10 7.80
CA LEU A 40 -8.70 1.43 7.21
C LEU A 40 -9.35 1.52 5.83
N ALA A 41 -9.18 0.51 4.98
CA ALA A 41 -9.76 0.46 3.64
C ALA A 41 -11.30 0.51 3.66
N GLU A 42 -11.94 -0.22 4.58
CA GLU A 42 -13.40 -0.14 4.77
C GLU A 42 -13.86 1.24 5.25
N GLY A 43 -13.09 1.87 6.15
CA GLY A 43 -13.35 3.24 6.56
C GLY A 43 -13.31 4.23 5.39
N LEU A 44 -12.35 4.06 4.48
CA LEU A 44 -12.22 4.90 3.28
C LEU A 44 -13.38 4.70 2.30
N ARG A 45 -13.77 3.45 2.05
CA ARG A 45 -14.93 3.13 1.20
C ARG A 45 -16.22 3.74 1.75
N THR A 46 -16.38 3.73 3.08
CA THR A 46 -17.54 4.32 3.75
C THR A 46 -17.54 5.86 3.62
N ALA A 47 -16.37 6.49 3.77
CA ALA A 47 -16.23 7.94 3.67
C ALA A 47 -16.38 8.46 2.22
N HIS A 48 -16.06 7.63 1.22
CA HIS A 48 -16.04 8.02 -0.19
C HIS A 48 -16.81 6.99 -1.06
N PRO A 49 -18.13 7.11 -1.21
CA PRO A 49 -18.95 6.13 -1.94
C PRO A 49 -18.58 5.94 -3.43
N GLY A 50 -17.93 6.93 -4.06
CA GLY A 50 -17.44 6.84 -5.43
C GLY A 50 -16.07 6.15 -5.58
N LEU A 51 -15.39 5.85 -4.46
CA LEU A 51 -14.04 5.29 -4.45
C LEU A 51 -14.06 3.79 -4.80
N ARG A 52 -13.43 3.44 -5.91
CA ARG A 52 -12.99 2.07 -6.23
C ARG A 52 -11.62 1.85 -5.63
N LEU A 53 -11.61 1.29 -4.42
CA LEU A 53 -10.38 1.02 -3.68
C LEU A 53 -9.95 -0.44 -3.84
N SER A 54 -8.72 -0.66 -4.29
CA SER A 54 -8.03 -1.95 -4.24
C SER A 54 -6.86 -1.91 -3.26
N VAL A 55 -6.56 -3.04 -2.64
CA VAL A 55 -5.40 -3.20 -1.74
C VAL A 55 -4.56 -4.36 -2.27
N ALA A 56 -3.32 -4.08 -2.66
CA ALA A 56 -2.38 -5.10 -3.08
C ALA A 56 -1.79 -5.84 -1.87
N GLY A 57 -1.20 -7.02 -2.13
CA GLY A 57 -0.34 -7.69 -1.16
C GLY A 57 0.89 -6.85 -0.82
N ALA A 58 1.56 -7.18 0.29
CA ALA A 58 2.76 -6.45 0.68
C ALA A 58 3.88 -6.69 -0.34
N VAL A 59 4.65 -5.64 -0.66
CA VAL A 59 5.72 -5.75 -1.67
C VAL A 59 6.77 -6.81 -1.33
N GLY A 60 7.02 -7.06 -0.04
CA GLY A 60 7.96 -8.09 0.41
C GLY A 60 7.51 -9.53 0.18
N GLU A 61 6.24 -9.74 -0.17
CA GLU A 61 5.71 -11.06 -0.53
C GLU A 61 5.82 -11.32 -2.05
N ASP A 62 6.13 -10.28 -2.83
CA ASP A 62 6.28 -10.41 -4.28
C ASP A 62 7.59 -11.14 -4.64
N PRO A 63 7.54 -12.25 -5.39
CA PRO A 63 8.74 -12.99 -5.78
C PRO A 63 9.75 -12.16 -6.59
N GLY A 64 9.27 -11.22 -7.41
CA GLY A 64 10.12 -10.35 -8.22
C GLY A 64 10.89 -9.34 -7.36
N VAL A 65 10.23 -8.76 -6.36
CA VAL A 65 10.87 -7.88 -5.36
C VAL A 65 11.92 -8.64 -4.58
N LEU A 66 11.60 -9.85 -4.09
CA LEU A 66 12.55 -10.69 -3.36
C LEU A 66 13.78 -11.06 -4.20
N ALA A 67 13.58 -11.39 -5.48
CA ALA A 67 14.67 -11.64 -6.42
C ALA A 67 15.53 -10.38 -6.63
N ALA A 68 14.91 -9.22 -6.87
CA ALA A 68 15.64 -7.96 -7.06
C ALA A 68 16.46 -7.55 -5.83
N MET A 69 15.94 -7.76 -4.63
CA MET A 69 16.66 -7.55 -3.37
C MET A 69 17.85 -8.51 -3.25
N THR A 70 17.66 -9.78 -3.61
CA THR A 70 18.74 -10.78 -3.62
C THR A 70 19.84 -10.37 -4.59
N ASP A 71 19.49 -9.99 -5.82
CA ASP A 71 20.45 -9.54 -6.83
C ASP A 71 21.22 -8.29 -6.39
N TYR A 72 20.54 -7.36 -5.73
CA TYR A 72 21.18 -6.19 -5.14
C TYR A 72 22.24 -6.58 -4.11
N CYS A 73 21.91 -7.51 -3.20
CA CYS A 73 22.86 -8.01 -2.21
C CYS A 73 24.08 -8.66 -2.87
N VAL A 74 23.87 -9.51 -3.89
CA VAL A 74 24.97 -10.17 -4.63
C VAL A 74 25.86 -9.14 -5.32
N ARG A 75 25.28 -8.16 -6.04
CA ARG A 75 26.06 -7.09 -6.69
C ARG A 75 26.84 -6.22 -5.71
N SER A 76 26.41 -6.15 -4.46
CA SER A 76 27.07 -5.35 -3.42
C SER A 76 28.33 -6.03 -2.85
N LEU A 77 28.62 -7.29 -3.22
CA LEU A 77 29.77 -8.04 -2.72
C LEU A 77 31.11 -7.73 -3.41
N GLY A 78 31.10 -6.92 -4.49
CA GLY A 78 32.31 -6.57 -5.25
C GLY A 78 32.52 -7.49 -6.46
#